data_AF-A0A8H4SP65-F1
#
_entry.id   AF-A0A8H4SP65-F1
#
_cell.length_a   1.000
_cell.length_b   1.000
_cell.length_c   1.000
_cell.angle_alpha   90.00
_cell.angle_beta   90.00
_cell.angle_gamma   90.00
#
_symmetry.space_group_name_H-M   'P 1'
#
loop_
_entity.id
_entity.type
_entity.pdbx_description
1 polymer ?
#
loop_
_entity_poly.entity_id
_entity_poly.type
_entity_poly.pdbx_seq_one_letter_code
_entity_poly.pdbx_strand_id
1 'polypeptide(L)'
;MATPNSYANSLGVLPEEFDIIVCGGGSCGCVVAGRLANLDHNLKVLLIEAGESNLNNPWVFRPGIYPRNMKLDSRTASFYKSRPSKWLAGRAATVPCAHILGGGSSINFMMYTRASASDYDDFQAKGWTTEELLPLMRKHETYQRHSVNPDIHGFEGPIKVSFGNYTYPVKDDFLRAAESQGIPFVDDLQDLSTGHGAEHWLKWINRDTGRRSDSAHAYVHATRAKHSNLYLACNTKVDKIIMENGRAVGVQTVPTKPLHPNQLQTRIFRARKQIVVSGGTLSSPLILQRSGIGDPQKLRAAGVEPKVDLPGVGLNFQDHYLTFSVYRAKPETESFDDFVRGDPEVQK
;
A
#
# COMPACT_ATOMS: atom_id res chain seq x y z
N MET A 1 -14.36 -24.25 -1.58
CA MET A 1 -14.83 -23.95 -0.21
C MET A 1 -13.67 -24.22 0.74
N ALA A 2 -13.08 -23.19 1.34
CA ALA A 2 -12.05 -23.36 2.35
C ALA A 2 -12.71 -23.65 3.70
N THR A 3 -12.32 -24.74 4.35
CA THR A 3 -12.89 -25.19 5.62
C THR A 3 -12.49 -24.25 6.78
N PRO A 4 -13.30 -24.14 7.86
CA PRO A 4 -13.05 -23.26 9.00
C PRO A 4 -11.77 -23.55 9.80
N ASN A 5 -11.09 -24.68 9.55
CA ASN A 5 -9.91 -25.15 10.28
C ASN A 5 -8.55 -24.65 9.73
N SER A 6 -8.53 -23.80 8.70
CA SER A 6 -7.26 -23.31 8.13
C SER A 6 -6.57 -22.22 8.97
N TYR A 7 -7.30 -21.53 9.86
CA TYR A 7 -6.75 -20.45 10.69
C TYR A 7 -5.78 -20.95 11.78
N ALA A 8 -6.05 -22.12 12.37
CA ALA A 8 -5.19 -22.68 13.42
C ALA A 8 -3.88 -23.26 12.86
N ASN A 9 -3.89 -23.82 11.64
CA ASN A 9 -2.72 -24.49 11.07
C ASN A 9 -1.67 -23.56 10.44
N SER A 10 -2.00 -22.32 10.04
CA SER A 10 -1.00 -21.42 9.44
C SER A 10 -0.16 -20.64 10.46
N LEU A 11 -0.69 -20.41 11.67
CA LEU A 11 0.02 -19.72 12.74
C LEU A 11 0.76 -20.69 13.67
N GLY A 12 0.25 -21.91 13.88
CA GLY A 12 0.87 -22.91 14.77
C GLY A 12 2.29 -23.36 14.40
N VAL A 13 2.78 -22.98 13.20
CA VAL A 13 4.12 -23.35 12.69
C VAL A 13 5.12 -22.18 12.73
N LEU A 14 4.70 -20.97 13.13
CA LEU A 14 5.60 -19.83 13.21
C LEU A 14 6.42 -19.86 14.51
N PRO A 15 7.74 -19.56 14.46
CA PRO A 15 8.54 -19.30 15.66
C PRO A 15 7.91 -18.22 16.54
N GLU A 16 8.22 -18.26 17.84
CA GLU A 16 7.81 -17.19 18.76
C GLU A 16 8.76 -15.99 18.74
N GLU A 17 9.98 -16.16 18.22
CA GLU A 17 11.02 -15.12 18.21
C GLU A 17 11.71 -14.97 16.85
N PHE A 18 11.86 -13.72 16.42
CA PHE A 18 12.47 -13.29 15.16
C PHE A 18 13.57 -12.25 15.42
N ASP A 19 14.42 -11.99 14.42
CA ASP A 19 15.36 -10.87 14.49
C ASP A 19 14.64 -9.55 14.23
N ILE A 20 13.79 -9.54 13.20
CA ILE A 20 13.10 -8.35 12.74
C ILE A 20 11.62 -8.66 12.57
N ILE A 21 10.75 -7.80 13.10
CA ILE A 21 9.30 -7.88 12.88
C ILE A 21 8.82 -6.62 12.16
N VAL A 22 8.13 -6.80 11.04
CA VAL A 22 7.49 -5.74 10.26
C VAL A 22 5.97 -5.82 10.45
N CYS A 23 5.38 -4.74 10.96
CA CYS A 23 3.95 -4.65 11.31
C CYS A 23 3.16 -3.95 10.20
N GLY A 24 2.56 -4.72 9.31
CA GLY A 24 1.81 -4.24 8.15
C GLY A 24 2.51 -4.58 6.83
N GLY A 25 1.88 -5.42 6.02
CA GLY A 25 2.34 -5.87 4.70
C GLY A 25 1.85 -4.98 3.58
N GLY A 26 1.85 -3.66 3.78
CA GLY A 26 1.54 -2.69 2.74
C GLY A 26 2.70 -2.44 1.77
N SER A 27 2.56 -1.44 0.90
CA SER A 27 3.56 -1.11 -0.12
C SER A 27 4.96 -0.86 0.46
N CYS A 28 5.07 -0.14 1.57
CA CYS A 28 6.35 0.06 2.28
C CYS A 28 6.80 -1.20 3.04
N GLY A 29 5.92 -1.83 3.82
CA GLY A 29 6.26 -2.98 4.66
C GLY A 29 6.79 -4.17 3.87
N CYS A 30 6.24 -4.43 2.67
CA CYS A 30 6.75 -5.46 1.77
C CYS A 30 8.19 -5.18 1.31
N VAL A 31 8.54 -3.93 0.99
CA VAL A 31 9.90 -3.54 0.59
C VAL A 31 10.87 -3.79 1.75
N VAL A 32 10.54 -3.30 2.94
CA VAL A 32 11.37 -3.44 4.14
C VAL A 32 11.62 -4.92 4.45
N ALA A 33 10.55 -5.71 4.56
CA ALA A 33 10.66 -7.13 4.91
C ALA A 33 11.44 -7.93 3.86
N GLY A 34 11.13 -7.73 2.57
CA GLY A 34 11.82 -8.42 1.49
C GLY A 34 13.29 -8.03 1.39
N ARG A 35 13.63 -6.73 1.47
CA ARG A 35 15.03 -6.28 1.39
C ARG A 35 15.86 -6.75 2.58
N LEU A 36 15.34 -6.66 3.81
CA LEU A 36 16.07 -7.12 5.00
C LEU A 36 16.27 -8.63 5.03
N ALA A 37 15.30 -9.41 4.55
CA ALA A 37 15.48 -10.86 4.43
C ALA A 37 16.51 -11.28 3.38
N ASN A 38 16.78 -10.44 2.37
CA ASN A 38 17.85 -10.64 1.39
C ASN A 38 19.16 -9.93 1.75
N LEU A 39 19.19 -9.13 2.81
CA LEU A 39 20.42 -8.51 3.30
C LEU A 39 21.35 -9.56 3.91
N ASP A 40 20.78 -10.46 4.70
CA ASP A 40 21.45 -11.61 5.31
C ASP A 40 20.41 -12.72 5.54
N HIS A 41 20.62 -13.88 4.90
CA HIS A 41 19.69 -15.01 4.99
C HIS A 41 19.66 -15.70 6.35
N ASN A 42 20.56 -15.34 7.28
CA ASN A 42 20.51 -15.78 8.67
C ASN A 42 19.52 -14.96 9.52
N LEU A 43 19.10 -13.79 9.06
CA LEU A 43 18.10 -12.97 9.75
C LEU A 43 16.71 -13.57 9.59
N LYS A 44 16.07 -13.93 10.71
CA LYS A 44 14.66 -14.33 10.72
C LYS A 44 13.78 -13.08 10.70
N VAL A 45 13.10 -12.83 9.59
CA VAL A 45 12.22 -11.67 9.41
C VAL A 45 10.76 -12.14 9.41
N LEU A 46 9.92 -11.56 10.26
CA LEU A 46 8.47 -11.79 10.26
C LEU A 46 7.74 -10.57 9.69
N LEU A 47 6.93 -10.78 8.66
CA LEU A 47 5.94 -9.81 8.18
C LEU A 47 4.55 -10.18 8.69
N ILE A 48 3.92 -9.28 9.45
CA ILE A 48 2.57 -9.45 9.98
C ILE A 48 1.60 -8.58 9.18
N GLU A 49 0.50 -9.16 8.71
CA GLU A 49 -0.53 -8.47 7.92
C GLU A 49 -1.93 -8.84 8.40
N ALA A 50 -2.79 -7.82 8.55
CA ALA A 50 -4.16 -8.02 9.02
C ALA A 50 -5.05 -8.64 7.94
N GLY A 51 -4.86 -8.29 6.67
CA GLY A 51 -5.63 -8.82 5.56
C GLY A 51 -5.19 -10.22 5.10
N GLU A 52 -5.92 -10.74 4.13
CA GLU A 52 -5.63 -12.03 3.49
C GLU A 52 -4.34 -11.97 2.65
N SER A 53 -3.72 -13.13 2.39
CA SER A 53 -2.62 -13.24 1.44
C SER A 53 -3.09 -12.96 0.02
N ASN A 54 -2.27 -12.26 -0.78
CA ASN A 54 -2.58 -11.94 -2.17
C ASN A 54 -1.91 -12.89 -3.19
N LEU A 55 -1.14 -13.88 -2.73
CA LEU A 55 -0.36 -14.77 -3.60
C LEU A 55 -1.24 -15.44 -4.67
N ASN A 56 -0.95 -15.18 -5.94
CA ASN A 56 -1.65 -15.74 -7.10
C ASN A 56 -3.18 -15.53 -7.09
N ASN A 57 -3.67 -14.47 -6.42
CA ASN A 57 -5.09 -14.15 -6.41
C ASN A 57 -5.50 -13.42 -7.71
N PRO A 58 -6.36 -14.01 -8.57
CA PRO A 58 -6.79 -13.38 -9.82
C PRO A 58 -7.65 -12.13 -9.61
N TRP A 59 -8.14 -11.90 -8.39
CA TRP A 59 -8.83 -10.68 -8.00
C TRP A 59 -7.89 -9.52 -7.64
N VAL A 60 -6.58 -9.79 -7.61
CA VAL A 60 -5.52 -8.82 -7.37
C VAL A 60 -4.69 -8.62 -8.63
N PHE A 61 -4.13 -9.69 -9.19
CA PHE A 61 -3.12 -9.55 -10.25
C PHE A 61 -3.68 -9.10 -11.60
N ARG A 62 -5.00 -9.23 -11.85
CA ARG A 62 -5.63 -8.77 -13.09
C ARG A 62 -5.99 -7.28 -12.96
N PRO A 63 -5.43 -6.39 -13.79
CA PRO A 63 -5.64 -4.94 -13.65
C PRO A 63 -7.10 -4.47 -13.78
N GLY A 64 -7.82 -4.93 -14.80
CA GLY A 64 -9.11 -4.37 -15.22
C GLY A 64 -10.27 -4.49 -14.23
N ILE A 65 -10.10 -5.23 -13.14
CA ILE A 65 -11.12 -5.46 -12.12
C ILE A 65 -10.95 -4.57 -10.87
N TYR A 66 -9.98 -3.66 -10.84
CA TYR A 66 -9.67 -2.83 -9.66
C TYR A 66 -10.85 -2.08 -9.02
N PRO A 67 -11.90 -1.59 -9.75
CA PRO A 67 -12.96 -0.79 -9.13
C PRO A 67 -13.73 -1.56 -8.05
N ARG A 68 -13.80 -2.89 -8.18
CA ARG A 68 -14.52 -3.74 -7.23
C ARG A 68 -14.00 -3.63 -5.79
N ASN A 69 -12.74 -3.25 -5.62
CA ASN A 69 -12.09 -3.22 -4.30
C ASN A 69 -12.65 -2.11 -3.40
N MET A 70 -13.29 -1.09 -3.99
CA MET A 70 -13.90 0.03 -3.28
C MET A 70 -15.40 -0.14 -3.00
N LYS A 71 -16.00 -1.28 -3.38
CA LYS A 71 -17.37 -1.60 -2.96
C LYS A 71 -17.41 -1.75 -1.43
N LEU A 72 -18.47 -1.27 -0.78
CA LEU A 72 -18.58 -1.25 0.69
C LEU A 72 -18.54 -2.66 1.34
N ASP A 73 -18.87 -3.70 0.58
CA ASP A 73 -18.81 -5.11 0.97
C ASP A 73 -17.46 -5.78 0.64
N SER A 74 -16.48 -5.00 0.14
CA SER A 74 -15.15 -5.48 -0.19
C SER A 74 -14.44 -6.08 1.02
N ARG A 75 -13.78 -7.22 0.82
CA ARG A 75 -12.89 -7.85 1.81
C ARG A 75 -11.45 -7.36 1.73
N THR A 76 -11.10 -6.59 0.70
CA THR A 76 -9.74 -6.13 0.43
C THR A 76 -9.49 -4.69 0.90
N ALA A 77 -10.50 -4.03 1.48
CA ALA A 77 -10.44 -2.68 2.00
C ALA A 77 -11.15 -2.56 3.36
N SER A 78 -10.72 -1.58 4.16
CA SER A 78 -11.39 -1.12 5.37
C SER A 78 -11.88 0.31 5.16
N PHE A 79 -13.11 0.61 5.57
CA PHE A 79 -13.75 1.90 5.33
C PHE A 79 -13.88 2.68 6.65
N TYR A 80 -12.97 3.64 6.88
CA TYR A 80 -12.98 4.46 8.10
C TYR A 80 -13.97 5.61 7.94
N LYS A 81 -14.98 5.65 8.81
CA LYS A 81 -15.96 6.74 8.83
C LYS A 81 -15.48 7.85 9.77
N SER A 82 -15.39 9.07 9.24
CA SER A 82 -15.08 10.27 10.03
C SER A 82 -16.32 10.78 10.78
N ARG A 83 -16.13 11.79 11.63
CA ARG A 83 -17.24 12.55 12.22
C ARG A 83 -17.86 13.48 11.15
N PRO A 84 -19.15 13.82 11.25
CA PRO A 84 -19.78 14.84 10.40
C PRO A 84 -18.98 16.14 10.40
N SER A 85 -18.84 16.77 9.24
CA SER A 85 -18.11 18.04 9.08
C SER A 85 -18.99 19.13 8.48
N LYS A 86 -19.01 20.31 9.12
CA LYS A 86 -19.67 21.50 8.56
C LYS A 86 -19.05 21.94 7.23
N TRP A 87 -17.75 21.71 7.05
CA TRP A 87 -17.01 22.02 5.82
C TRP A 87 -17.37 21.08 4.65
N LEU A 88 -18.05 19.97 4.94
CA LEU A 88 -18.57 19.01 3.96
C LEU A 88 -20.10 19.01 3.94
N ALA A 89 -20.74 20.13 4.30
CA ALA A 89 -22.19 20.29 4.36
C ALA A 89 -22.87 19.20 5.24
N GLY A 90 -22.28 18.88 6.38
CA GLY A 90 -22.80 17.91 7.34
C GLY A 90 -22.49 16.45 7.01
N ARG A 91 -21.82 16.15 5.89
CA ARG A 91 -21.42 14.78 5.56
C ARG A 91 -20.32 14.27 6.49
N ALA A 92 -20.42 12.98 6.82
CA ALA A 92 -19.32 12.20 7.39
C ALA A 92 -18.56 11.53 6.24
N ALA A 93 -17.32 11.96 5.99
CA ALA A 93 -16.48 11.38 4.95
C ALA A 93 -16.09 9.93 5.32
N THR A 94 -16.03 9.07 4.31
CA THR A 94 -15.50 7.71 4.42
C THR A 94 -14.13 7.67 3.74
N VAL A 95 -13.10 7.27 4.46
CA VAL A 95 -11.73 7.14 3.95
C VAL A 95 -11.38 5.66 3.89
N PRO A 96 -11.42 5.03 2.69
CA PRO A 96 -11.01 3.65 2.53
C PRO A 96 -9.48 3.52 2.60
N CYS A 97 -9.00 2.41 3.13
CA CYS A 97 -7.62 1.97 2.95
C CYS A 97 -7.57 0.46 2.71
N ALA A 98 -6.47 -0.04 2.17
CA ALA A 98 -6.32 -1.46 1.91
C ALA A 98 -6.37 -2.31 3.18
N HIS A 99 -6.90 -3.52 3.04
CA HIS A 99 -6.97 -4.58 4.04
C HIS A 99 -6.62 -5.93 3.37
N ILE A 100 -5.40 -6.03 2.85
CA ILE A 100 -4.88 -7.20 2.12
C ILE A 100 -3.35 -7.08 2.06
N LEU A 101 -2.64 -8.20 1.98
CA LEU A 101 -1.21 -8.21 1.70
C LEU A 101 -0.88 -7.46 0.39
N GLY A 102 0.19 -6.69 0.40
CA GLY A 102 0.56 -5.70 -0.62
C GLY A 102 -0.06 -4.32 -0.37
N GLY A 103 -1.07 -4.22 0.49
CA GLY A 103 -1.78 -2.99 0.82
C GLY A 103 -2.36 -2.30 -0.42
N GLY A 104 -2.16 -0.98 -0.51
CA GLY A 104 -2.65 -0.17 -1.64
C GLY A 104 -2.20 -0.73 -2.99
N SER A 105 -0.98 -1.24 -3.08
CA SER A 105 -0.46 -1.81 -4.35
C SER A 105 -1.27 -2.99 -4.89
N SER A 106 -2.00 -3.72 -4.04
CA SER A 106 -2.89 -4.81 -4.45
C SER A 106 -4.26 -4.37 -4.95
N ILE A 107 -4.68 -3.12 -4.70
CA ILE A 107 -6.07 -2.66 -4.99
C ILE A 107 -6.18 -1.29 -5.66
N ASN A 108 -5.09 -0.53 -5.77
CA ASN A 108 -5.09 0.84 -6.29
C ASN A 108 -5.45 0.92 -7.79
N PHE A 109 -5.55 2.15 -8.31
CA PHE A 109 -5.81 2.44 -9.73
C PHE A 109 -4.62 2.15 -10.65
N MET A 110 -3.49 1.70 -10.08
CA MET A 110 -2.24 1.41 -10.77
C MET A 110 -1.62 2.62 -11.47
N MET A 111 -2.05 3.86 -11.20
CA MET A 111 -1.43 5.04 -11.80
C MET A 111 0.01 5.21 -11.30
N TYR A 112 0.96 5.28 -12.24
CA TYR A 112 2.35 5.61 -11.95
C TYR A 112 2.50 7.12 -11.95
N THR A 113 2.95 7.67 -10.83
CA THR A 113 3.19 9.11 -10.67
C THR A 113 4.34 9.29 -9.69
N ARG A 114 5.25 10.23 -9.98
CA ARG A 114 6.33 10.64 -9.08
C ARG A 114 6.02 12.01 -8.50
N ALA A 115 6.52 12.25 -7.29
CA ALA A 115 6.48 13.58 -6.69
C ALA A 115 7.48 14.50 -7.41
N SER A 116 7.32 15.82 -7.23
CA SER A 116 8.31 16.78 -7.71
C SER A 116 9.56 16.74 -6.82
N ALA A 117 10.70 17.21 -7.33
CA ALA A 117 11.94 17.24 -6.57
C ALA A 117 11.82 18.04 -5.26
N SER A 118 11.15 19.20 -5.33
CA SER A 118 10.92 20.05 -4.15
C SER A 118 10.15 19.32 -3.04
N ASP A 119 9.27 18.38 -3.38
CA ASP A 119 8.42 17.70 -2.39
C ASP A 119 9.25 16.91 -1.37
N TYR A 120 10.38 16.34 -1.81
CA TYR A 120 11.30 15.62 -0.93
C TYR A 120 12.26 16.57 -0.20
N ASP A 121 12.77 17.60 -0.89
CA ASP A 121 13.66 18.59 -0.28
C ASP A 121 12.95 19.36 0.85
N ASP A 122 11.65 19.62 0.69
CA ASP A 122 10.79 20.26 1.67
C ASP A 122 10.50 19.39 2.91
N PHE A 123 10.91 18.11 2.93
CA PHE A 123 10.95 17.35 4.18
C PHE A 123 11.98 17.91 5.17
N GLN A 124 12.97 18.68 4.68
CA GLN A 124 14.01 19.34 5.50
C GLN A 124 14.72 18.35 6.44
N ALA A 125 14.93 17.12 5.95
CA ALA A 125 15.49 16.01 6.72
C ALA A 125 16.71 15.42 6.01
N LYS A 126 17.80 15.21 6.76
CA LYS A 126 19.01 14.56 6.25
C LYS A 126 18.71 13.15 5.74
N GLY A 127 19.19 12.80 4.55
CA GLY A 127 18.95 11.50 3.91
C GLY A 127 17.66 11.45 3.09
N TRP A 128 16.90 12.56 3.01
CA TRP A 128 15.60 12.63 2.35
C TRP A 128 15.52 13.70 1.25
N THR A 129 16.64 14.32 0.88
CA THR A 129 16.67 15.18 -0.31
C THR A 129 16.44 14.37 -1.58
N THR A 130 15.97 15.01 -2.65
CA THR A 130 15.76 14.35 -3.94
C THR A 130 17.04 13.71 -4.46
N GLU A 131 18.17 14.39 -4.31
CA GLU A 131 19.47 13.87 -4.70
C GLU A 131 19.81 12.56 -3.98
N GLU A 132 19.63 12.51 -2.66
CA GLU A 132 19.88 11.32 -1.84
C GLU A 132 18.91 10.17 -2.15
N LEU A 133 17.66 10.49 -2.53
CA LEU A 133 16.62 9.51 -2.80
C LEU A 133 16.59 9.01 -4.25
N LEU A 134 17.13 9.75 -5.22
CA LEU A 134 17.10 9.39 -6.64
C LEU A 134 17.66 7.99 -6.93
N PRO A 135 18.80 7.55 -6.33
CA PRO A 135 19.27 6.17 -6.50
C PRO A 135 18.27 5.12 -6.01
N LEU A 136 17.49 5.42 -4.95
CA LEU A 136 16.45 4.53 -4.43
C LEU A 136 15.20 4.54 -5.32
N MET A 137 14.83 5.69 -5.87
CA MET A 137 13.79 5.81 -6.90
C MET A 137 14.15 4.96 -8.12
N ARG A 138 15.41 4.92 -8.55
CA ARG A 138 15.81 4.04 -9.66
C ARG A 138 15.85 2.56 -9.24
N LYS A 139 16.35 2.27 -8.04
CA LYS A 139 16.51 0.88 -7.55
C LYS A 139 15.20 0.08 -7.45
N HIS A 140 14.05 0.73 -7.27
CA HIS A 140 12.76 0.02 -7.12
C HIS A 140 12.09 -0.31 -8.46
N GLU A 141 12.44 0.40 -9.53
CA GLU A 141 11.72 0.43 -10.80
C GLU A 141 12.40 -0.38 -11.91
N THR A 142 11.60 -1.06 -12.73
CA THR A 142 11.91 -1.42 -14.12
C THR A 142 10.94 -0.68 -15.02
N TYR A 143 11.44 0.31 -15.75
CA TYR A 143 10.68 1.20 -16.62
C TYR A 143 10.56 0.61 -18.02
N GLN A 144 9.39 0.05 -18.34
CA GLN A 144 9.17 -0.75 -19.56
C GLN A 144 8.53 0.07 -20.67
N ARG A 145 9.06 1.26 -20.92
CA ARG A 145 8.75 2.11 -22.09
C ARG A 145 10.03 2.79 -22.58
N HIS A 146 9.96 3.44 -23.75
CA HIS A 146 11.02 4.36 -24.18
C HIS A 146 11.22 5.47 -23.14
N SER A 147 12.46 5.77 -22.74
CA SER A 147 12.76 6.87 -21.80
C SER A 147 13.65 7.90 -22.48
N VAL A 148 13.22 9.15 -22.46
CA VAL A 148 13.99 10.32 -22.94
C VAL A 148 15.04 10.78 -21.92
N ASN A 149 14.96 10.26 -20.70
CA ASN A 149 15.68 10.68 -19.50
C ASN A 149 16.08 9.43 -18.66
N PRO A 150 16.90 8.51 -19.21
CA PRO A 150 17.20 7.22 -18.57
C PRO A 150 17.95 7.36 -17.23
N ASP A 151 18.59 8.51 -16.97
CA ASP A 151 19.35 8.76 -15.75
C ASP A 151 18.48 8.90 -14.50
N ILE A 152 17.18 9.18 -14.66
CA ILE A 152 16.25 9.36 -13.53
C ILE A 152 15.27 8.19 -13.35
N HIS A 153 15.37 7.16 -14.20
CA HIS A 153 14.54 5.95 -14.15
C HIS A 153 15.37 4.69 -13.87
N GLY A 154 14.69 3.67 -13.34
CA GLY A 154 15.26 2.34 -13.10
C GLY A 154 14.90 1.35 -14.20
N PHE A 155 15.80 0.42 -14.52
CA PHE A 155 15.56 -0.61 -15.54
C PHE A 155 15.75 -2.05 -15.04
N GLU A 156 16.03 -2.23 -13.75
CA GLU A 156 16.34 -3.55 -13.15
C GLU A 156 15.57 -3.81 -11.84
N GLY A 157 14.82 -2.81 -11.37
CA GLY A 157 14.10 -2.88 -10.11
C GLY A 157 12.92 -3.89 -10.14
N PRO A 158 12.48 -4.37 -8.98
CA PRO A 158 11.50 -5.44 -8.92
C PRO A 158 10.08 -5.01 -9.33
N ILE A 159 9.73 -3.72 -9.27
CA ILE A 159 8.42 -3.18 -9.66
C ILE A 159 8.45 -2.75 -11.13
N LYS A 160 7.54 -3.31 -11.94
CA LYS A 160 7.50 -3.06 -13.39
C LYS A 160 6.44 -2.01 -13.72
N VAL A 161 6.81 -1.06 -14.55
CA VAL A 161 5.98 0.08 -14.96
C VAL A 161 5.85 0.09 -16.48
N SER A 162 4.64 0.25 -17.01
CA SER A 162 4.40 0.30 -18.46
C SER A 162 3.08 1.01 -18.79
N PHE A 163 2.78 1.17 -20.08
CA PHE A 163 1.45 1.60 -20.51
C PHE A 163 0.35 0.54 -20.34
N GLY A 164 0.69 -0.66 -19.87
CA GLY A 164 -0.16 -1.84 -19.91
C GLY A 164 -0.19 -2.45 -21.32
N ASN A 165 -1.12 -3.39 -21.52
CA ASN A 165 -1.28 -4.12 -22.79
C ASN A 165 -2.48 -3.64 -23.62
N TYR A 166 -3.13 -2.55 -23.19
CA TYR A 166 -4.25 -1.94 -23.90
C TYR A 166 -4.34 -0.46 -23.53
N THR A 167 -4.67 0.39 -24.50
CA THR A 167 -4.86 1.84 -24.31
C THR A 167 -6.17 2.23 -24.99
N TYR A 168 -7.10 2.79 -24.22
CA TYR A 168 -8.36 3.29 -24.76
C TYR A 168 -8.12 4.50 -25.68
N PRO A 169 -8.85 4.62 -26.81
CA PRO A 169 -8.70 5.74 -27.75
C PRO A 169 -8.90 7.13 -27.14
N VAL A 170 -9.68 7.22 -26.05
CA VAL A 170 -9.92 8.47 -25.30
C VAL A 170 -8.63 9.14 -24.83
N LYS A 171 -7.52 8.40 -24.70
CA LYS A 171 -6.21 8.95 -24.35
C LYS A 171 -5.73 9.99 -25.37
N ASP A 172 -5.82 9.71 -26.67
CA ASP A 172 -5.40 10.68 -27.70
C ASP A 172 -6.36 11.86 -27.79
N ASP A 173 -7.66 11.60 -27.56
CA ASP A 173 -8.67 12.65 -27.58
C ASP A 173 -8.49 13.64 -26.42
N PHE A 174 -8.19 13.12 -25.23
CA PHE A 174 -7.85 13.93 -24.08
C PHE A 174 -6.60 14.79 -24.32
N LEU A 175 -5.54 14.22 -24.89
CA LEU A 175 -4.30 14.97 -25.14
C LEU A 175 -4.50 16.10 -26.17
N ARG A 176 -5.26 15.87 -27.24
CA ARG A 176 -5.62 16.94 -28.20
C ARG A 176 -6.45 18.03 -27.54
N ALA A 177 -7.41 17.67 -26.69
CA ALA A 177 -8.23 18.63 -25.97
C ALA A 177 -7.39 19.47 -25.00
N ALA A 178 -6.47 18.84 -24.25
CA ALA A 178 -5.56 19.54 -23.34
C ALA A 178 -4.64 20.53 -24.09
N GLU A 179 -4.07 20.10 -25.22
CA GLU A 179 -3.25 20.96 -26.08
C GLU A 179 -4.02 22.19 -26.60
N SER A 180 -5.30 22.01 -26.98
CA SER A 180 -6.15 23.13 -27.42
C SER A 180 -6.39 24.19 -26.33
N GLN A 181 -6.14 23.85 -25.07
CA GLN A 181 -6.22 24.76 -23.91
C GLN A 181 -4.85 25.30 -23.49
N GLY A 182 -3.79 25.04 -24.26
CA GLY A 182 -2.44 25.48 -23.95
C GLY A 182 -1.69 24.62 -22.94
N ILE A 183 -2.17 23.40 -22.64
CA ILE A 183 -1.45 22.45 -21.78
C ILE A 183 -0.53 21.60 -22.66
N PRO A 184 0.81 21.74 -22.55
CA PRO A 184 1.73 21.08 -23.46
C PRO A 184 1.78 19.57 -23.23
N PHE A 185 1.89 18.81 -24.32
CA PHE A 185 2.26 17.41 -24.24
C PHE A 185 3.74 17.28 -23.85
N VAL A 186 4.03 16.37 -22.91
CA VAL A 186 5.39 16.01 -22.49
C VAL A 186 5.60 14.51 -22.59
N ASP A 187 6.80 14.09 -22.95
CA ASP A 187 7.17 12.67 -23.05
C ASP A 187 7.21 11.95 -21.70
N ASP A 188 7.51 12.68 -20.63
CA ASP A 188 7.54 12.21 -19.25
C ASP A 188 7.22 13.37 -18.30
N LEU A 189 6.01 13.35 -17.75
CA LEU A 189 5.60 14.29 -16.71
C LEU A 189 6.15 13.86 -15.34
N GLN A 190 6.63 12.62 -15.22
CA GLN A 190 7.13 12.04 -13.99
C GLN A 190 8.64 12.23 -13.83
N ASP A 191 9.15 13.36 -14.34
CA ASP A 191 10.59 13.66 -14.47
C ASP A 191 11.19 14.39 -13.25
N LEU A 192 10.40 14.55 -12.18
CA LEU A 192 10.70 15.31 -10.96
C LEU A 192 10.73 16.85 -11.13
N SER A 193 10.50 17.38 -12.33
CA SER A 193 10.68 18.79 -12.63
C SER A 193 9.44 19.47 -13.22
N THR A 194 8.64 18.72 -13.97
CA THR A 194 7.50 19.24 -14.74
C THR A 194 6.33 19.59 -13.82
N GLY A 195 6.10 20.89 -13.60
CA GLY A 195 4.95 21.39 -12.84
C GLY A 195 3.67 21.63 -13.66
N HIS A 196 3.74 21.58 -14.99
CA HIS A 196 2.59 21.83 -15.88
C HIS A 196 2.74 21.11 -17.22
N GLY A 197 1.84 20.17 -17.53
CA GLY A 197 1.81 19.43 -18.79
C GLY A 197 0.76 18.32 -18.82
N ALA A 198 0.74 17.56 -19.91
CA ALA A 198 -0.07 16.37 -20.08
C ALA A 198 0.77 15.23 -20.70
N GLU A 199 0.52 13.99 -20.29
CA GLU A 199 1.22 12.80 -20.81
C GLU A 199 0.27 11.64 -21.06
N HIS A 200 0.72 10.64 -21.82
CA HIS A 200 0.12 9.32 -21.74
C HIS A 200 0.51 8.70 -20.39
N TRP A 201 -0.46 8.56 -19.48
CA TRP A 201 -0.19 8.13 -18.12
C TRP A 201 0.26 6.66 -18.01
N LEU A 202 1.41 6.43 -17.38
CA LEU A 202 1.94 5.09 -17.08
C LEU A 202 1.17 4.36 -15.98
N LYS A 203 1.36 3.04 -15.92
CA LYS A 203 0.73 2.15 -14.93
C LYS A 203 1.75 1.23 -14.24
N TRP A 204 1.46 0.89 -12.99
CA TRP A 204 2.06 -0.21 -12.22
C TRP A 204 1.60 -1.59 -12.75
N ILE A 205 1.87 -1.86 -14.03
CA ILE A 205 1.52 -3.09 -14.75
C ILE A 205 2.78 -3.57 -15.48
N ASN A 206 3.10 -4.85 -15.35
CA ASN A 206 4.16 -5.49 -16.13
C ASN A 206 3.65 -5.82 -17.54
N ARG A 207 4.20 -5.16 -18.58
CA ARG A 207 3.78 -5.37 -19.98
C ARG A 207 4.03 -6.79 -20.50
N ASP A 208 4.99 -7.51 -19.92
CA ASP A 208 5.36 -8.85 -20.38
C ASP A 208 4.35 -9.91 -19.92
N THR A 209 3.59 -9.61 -18.87
CA THR A 209 2.64 -10.58 -18.25
C THR A 209 1.21 -10.06 -18.17
N GLY A 210 0.98 -8.77 -18.41
CA GLY A 210 -0.32 -8.12 -18.19
C GLY A 210 -0.76 -8.07 -16.72
N ARG A 211 0.12 -8.39 -15.77
CA ARG A 211 -0.20 -8.43 -14.34
C ARG A 211 0.10 -7.10 -13.67
N ARG A 212 -0.73 -6.76 -12.68
CA ARG A 212 -0.46 -5.72 -11.68
C ARG A 212 0.91 -5.95 -11.02
N SER A 213 1.69 -4.89 -10.87
CA SER A 213 2.94 -4.86 -10.13
C SER A 213 2.70 -4.49 -8.66
N ASP A 214 2.38 -5.47 -7.81
CA ASP A 214 2.23 -5.24 -6.36
C ASP A 214 3.51 -5.54 -5.58
N SER A 215 3.69 -4.84 -4.45
CA SER A 215 4.88 -4.94 -3.62
C SER A 215 5.05 -6.33 -2.98
N ALA A 216 3.96 -7.06 -2.74
CA ALA A 216 4.06 -8.38 -2.11
C ALA A 216 4.65 -9.42 -3.07
N HIS A 217 4.20 -9.48 -4.31
CA HIS A 217 4.83 -10.35 -5.32
C HIS A 217 6.28 -9.94 -5.58
N ALA A 218 6.53 -8.64 -5.71
CA ALA A 218 7.85 -8.11 -6.07
C ALA A 218 8.93 -8.36 -5.00
N TYR A 219 8.59 -8.25 -3.71
CA TYR A 219 9.58 -8.31 -2.62
C TYR A 219 9.40 -9.49 -1.67
N VAL A 220 8.17 -9.87 -1.34
CA VAL A 220 7.89 -10.89 -0.31
C VAL A 220 7.83 -12.27 -0.94
N HIS A 221 6.93 -12.49 -1.90
CA HIS A 221 6.75 -13.81 -2.52
C HIS A 221 7.96 -14.20 -3.36
N ALA A 222 8.59 -13.25 -4.07
CA ALA A 222 9.85 -13.49 -4.78
C ALA A 222 10.97 -14.00 -3.85
N THR A 223 11.07 -13.45 -2.64
CA THR A 223 12.05 -13.89 -1.63
C THR A 223 11.70 -15.26 -1.07
N ARG A 224 10.43 -15.45 -0.66
CA ARG A 224 9.94 -16.71 -0.06
C ARG A 224 9.95 -17.90 -1.03
N ALA A 225 9.95 -17.64 -2.33
CA ALA A 225 10.10 -18.68 -3.35
C ALA A 225 11.53 -19.26 -3.39
N LYS A 226 12.52 -18.54 -2.86
CA LYS A 226 13.95 -18.92 -2.91
C LYS A 226 14.57 -19.15 -1.53
N HIS A 227 14.05 -18.50 -0.49
CA HIS A 227 14.63 -18.48 0.85
C HIS A 227 13.58 -18.71 1.92
N SER A 228 14.00 -19.30 3.05
CA SER A 228 13.11 -19.71 4.16
C SER A 228 13.11 -18.75 5.36
N ASN A 229 13.95 -17.72 5.35
CA ASN A 229 14.14 -16.81 6.49
C ASN A 229 13.12 -15.67 6.57
N LEU A 230 12.26 -15.50 5.54
CA LEU A 230 11.14 -14.56 5.55
C LEU A 230 9.82 -15.28 5.86
N TYR A 231 9.30 -15.01 7.04
CA TYR A 231 8.04 -15.54 7.56
C TYR A 231 6.90 -14.54 7.30
N LEU A 232 5.68 -15.07 7.11
CA LEU A 232 4.49 -14.29 6.78
C LEU A 232 3.31 -14.73 7.63
N ALA A 233 2.73 -13.79 8.38
CA ALA A 233 1.52 -13.99 9.18
C ALA A 233 0.40 -13.07 8.65
N CYS A 234 -0.37 -13.57 7.68
CA CYS A 234 -1.59 -12.90 7.20
C CYS A 234 -2.78 -13.16 8.16
N ASN A 235 -3.90 -12.46 7.95
CA ASN A 235 -5.09 -12.54 8.80
C ASN A 235 -4.82 -12.27 10.30
N THR A 236 -3.75 -11.52 10.58
CA THR A 236 -3.21 -11.30 11.91
C THR A 236 -3.07 -9.80 12.13
N LYS A 237 -3.94 -9.23 12.96
CA LYS A 237 -3.93 -7.79 13.25
C LYS A 237 -2.94 -7.50 14.37
N VAL A 238 -2.02 -6.57 14.12
CA VAL A 238 -1.16 -6.02 15.18
C VAL A 238 -2.00 -5.16 16.12
N ASP A 239 -1.97 -5.52 17.40
CA ASP A 239 -2.64 -4.75 18.44
C ASP A 239 -1.71 -3.63 18.94
N LYS A 240 -0.60 -4.01 19.59
CA LYS A 240 0.37 -3.08 20.19
C LYS A 240 1.79 -3.63 20.15
N ILE A 241 2.75 -2.73 20.31
CA ILE A 241 4.17 -3.02 20.54
C ILE A 241 4.40 -3.17 22.05
N ILE A 242 5.15 -4.20 22.42
CA ILE A 242 5.58 -4.45 23.79
C ILE A 242 6.93 -3.78 23.99
N MET A 243 7.01 -2.96 25.04
CA MET A 243 8.22 -2.23 25.41
C MET A 243 8.68 -2.63 26.81
N GLU A 244 9.99 -2.89 26.95
CA GLU A 244 10.67 -3.18 28.21
C GLU A 244 11.87 -2.23 28.31
N ASN A 245 11.99 -1.44 29.40
CA ASN A 245 13.11 -0.53 29.66
C ASN A 245 13.46 0.39 28.47
N GLY A 246 12.46 1.00 27.84
CA GLY A 246 12.64 1.90 26.69
C GLY A 246 12.93 1.19 25.35
N ARG A 247 13.04 -0.15 25.33
CA ARG A 247 13.27 -0.93 24.10
C ARG A 247 12.00 -1.62 23.64
N ALA A 248 11.72 -1.59 22.34
CA ALA A 248 10.68 -2.42 21.73
C ALA A 248 11.17 -3.89 21.65
N VAL A 249 10.45 -4.81 22.29
CA VAL A 249 10.90 -6.20 22.48
C VAL A 249 10.02 -7.25 21.81
N GLY A 250 8.79 -6.86 21.42
CA GLY A 250 7.85 -7.77 20.80
C GLY A 250 6.59 -7.07 20.32
N VAL A 251 5.73 -7.85 19.67
CA VAL A 251 4.48 -7.40 19.07
C VAL A 251 3.36 -8.31 19.55
N GLN A 252 2.33 -7.71 20.13
CA GLN A 252 1.08 -8.40 20.47
C GLN A 252 0.14 -8.32 19.26
N THR A 253 -0.46 -9.45 18.90
CA THR A 253 -1.40 -9.59 17.79
C THR A 253 -2.70 -10.24 18.22
N VAL A 254 -3.73 -10.07 17.39
CA VAL A 254 -5.04 -10.71 17.51
C VAL A 254 -5.52 -11.21 16.14
N PRO A 255 -6.38 -12.23 16.07
CA PRO A 255 -7.04 -12.62 14.83
C PRO A 255 -7.83 -11.44 14.24
N THR A 256 -7.75 -11.26 12.92
CA THR A 256 -8.51 -10.20 12.23
C THR A 256 -10.02 -10.37 12.39
N LYS A 257 -10.50 -11.63 12.44
CA LYS A 257 -11.89 -11.97 12.74
C LYS A 257 -11.94 -12.70 14.08
N PRO A 258 -12.55 -12.12 15.13
CA PRO A 258 -12.75 -12.83 16.38
C PRO A 258 -13.78 -13.94 16.16
N LEU A 259 -13.34 -15.21 16.21
CA LEU A 259 -14.23 -16.38 16.08
C LEU A 259 -15.02 -16.65 17.38
N HIS A 260 -14.50 -16.17 18.51
CA HIS A 260 -15.12 -16.23 19.83
C HIS A 260 -15.19 -14.80 20.39
N PRO A 261 -16.31 -14.08 20.23
CA PRO A 261 -16.42 -12.64 20.54
C PRO A 261 -16.02 -12.27 21.98
N ASN A 262 -16.15 -13.22 22.91
CA ASN A 262 -15.90 -13.03 24.33
C ASN A 262 -14.50 -13.49 24.77
N GLN A 263 -13.65 -13.95 23.85
CA GLN A 263 -12.29 -14.42 24.15
C GLN A 263 -11.31 -13.79 23.18
N LEU A 264 -10.59 -12.77 23.65
CA LEU A 264 -9.51 -12.15 22.89
C LEU A 264 -8.32 -13.10 22.84
N GLN A 265 -8.20 -13.86 21.75
CA GLN A 265 -7.02 -14.69 21.53
C GLN A 265 -5.86 -13.78 21.12
N THR A 266 -4.92 -13.57 22.04
CA THR A 266 -3.70 -12.80 21.76
C THR A 266 -2.54 -13.73 21.49
N ARG A 267 -1.60 -13.28 20.65
CA ARG A 267 -0.29 -13.93 20.48
C ARG A 267 0.80 -12.89 20.55
N ILE A 268 1.95 -13.27 21.10
CA ILE A 268 3.13 -12.41 21.19
C ILE A 268 4.23 -12.99 20.31
N PHE A 269 4.84 -12.14 19.49
CA PHE A 269 6.07 -12.44 18.77
C PHE A 269 7.19 -11.54 19.31
N ARG A 270 8.33 -12.11 19.71
CA ARG A 270 9.50 -11.37 20.21
C ARG A 270 10.46 -10.98 19.08
N ALA A 271 11.08 -9.82 19.21
CA ALA A 271 12.08 -9.30 18.28
C ALA A 271 13.44 -9.12 18.96
N ARG A 272 14.48 -9.77 18.44
CA ARG A 272 15.85 -9.65 18.95
C ARG A 272 16.52 -8.33 18.57
N LYS A 273 16.28 -7.84 17.35
CA LYS A 273 17.00 -6.69 16.79
C LYS A 273 16.11 -5.48 16.53
N GLN A 274 15.05 -5.62 15.74
CA GLN A 274 14.28 -4.48 15.25
C GLN A 274 12.78 -4.76 15.14
N ILE A 275 11.97 -3.75 15.44
CA ILE A 275 10.55 -3.71 15.10
C ILE A 275 10.33 -2.51 14.17
N VAL A 276 9.60 -2.73 13.08
CA VAL A 276 9.23 -1.72 12.09
C VAL A 276 7.71 -1.63 12.03
N VAL A 277 7.15 -0.43 12.24
CA VAL A 277 5.70 -0.18 12.10
C VAL A 277 5.42 0.34 10.70
N SER A 278 4.61 -0.40 9.94
CA SER A 278 4.24 -0.11 8.55
C SER A 278 2.75 -0.33 8.29
N GLY A 279 1.90 -0.01 9.28
CA GLY A 279 0.44 -0.15 9.21
C GLY A 279 -0.26 0.88 8.32
N GLY A 280 0.50 1.72 7.61
CA GLY A 280 -0.03 2.86 6.84
C GLY A 280 -0.43 4.06 7.70
N THR A 281 -0.76 5.17 7.05
CA THR A 281 -1.06 6.47 7.70
C THR A 281 -2.20 6.37 8.72
N LEU A 282 -3.24 5.58 8.42
CA LEU A 282 -4.40 5.44 9.31
C LEU A 282 -4.15 4.50 10.51
N SER A 283 -3.37 3.43 10.34
CA SER A 283 -3.25 2.39 11.38
C SER A 283 -1.97 2.47 12.21
N SER A 284 -0.86 2.97 11.64
CA SER A 284 0.40 3.09 12.38
C SER A 284 0.26 3.96 13.64
N PRO A 285 -0.40 5.14 13.60
CA PRO A 285 -0.67 5.91 14.81
C PRO A 285 -1.51 5.16 15.83
N LEU A 286 -2.47 4.34 15.39
CA LEU A 286 -3.32 3.56 16.30
C LEU A 286 -2.53 2.45 17.01
N ILE A 287 -1.59 1.80 16.31
CA ILE A 287 -0.66 0.84 16.91
C ILE A 287 0.21 1.55 17.95
N LEU A 288 0.81 2.70 17.61
CA LEU A 288 1.64 3.47 18.53
C LEU A 288 0.85 3.94 19.77
N GLN A 289 -0.34 4.48 19.58
CA GLN A 289 -1.21 4.93 20.67
C GLN A 289 -1.57 3.77 21.61
N ARG A 290 -2.01 2.61 21.10
CA ARG A 290 -2.26 1.41 21.93
C ARG A 290 -0.99 0.85 22.59
N SER A 291 0.18 1.23 22.12
CA SER A 291 1.48 0.88 22.73
C SER A 291 1.91 1.85 23.84
N GLY A 292 1.14 2.92 24.07
CA GLY A 292 1.49 3.97 25.04
C GLY A 292 2.33 5.11 24.46
N ILE A 293 2.44 5.25 23.13
CA ILE A 293 3.20 6.31 22.46
C ILE A 293 2.23 7.30 21.84
N GLY A 294 2.16 8.53 22.37
CA GLY A 294 1.20 9.54 21.93
C GLY A 294 0.98 10.65 22.95
N ASP A 295 -0.07 11.44 22.77
CA ASP A 295 -0.53 12.47 23.72
C ASP A 295 -0.99 11.81 25.05
N PRO A 296 -0.31 12.06 26.19
CA PRO A 296 -0.60 11.39 27.45
C PRO A 296 -2.04 11.59 27.96
N GLN A 297 -2.64 12.76 27.71
CA GLN A 297 -4.02 13.04 28.14
C GLN A 297 -5.01 12.21 27.35
N LYS A 298 -4.84 12.15 26.02
CA LYS A 298 -5.70 11.34 25.15
C LYS A 298 -5.54 9.84 25.41
N LEU A 299 -4.31 9.39 25.67
CA LEU A 299 -4.03 7.99 26.00
C LEU A 299 -4.73 7.57 27.30
N ARG A 300 -4.59 8.37 28.37
CA ARG A 300 -5.29 8.09 29.64
C ARG A 300 -6.80 8.09 29.48
N ALA A 301 -7.36 9.04 28.72
CA ALA A 301 -8.79 9.09 28.44
C ALA A 301 -9.30 7.86 27.66
N ALA A 302 -8.43 7.19 26.90
CA ALA A 302 -8.71 5.96 26.18
C ALA A 302 -8.34 4.68 26.98
N GLY A 303 -7.94 4.80 28.25
CA GLY A 303 -7.57 3.65 29.09
C GLY A 303 -6.19 3.06 28.79
N VAL A 304 -5.30 3.83 28.15
CA VAL A 304 -3.93 3.40 27.82
C VAL A 304 -2.92 4.13 28.70
N GLU A 305 -2.02 3.38 29.33
CA GLU A 305 -0.89 3.92 30.09
C GLU A 305 0.11 4.63 29.15
N PRO A 306 0.38 5.93 29.35
CA PRO A 306 1.39 6.65 28.56
C PRO A 306 2.80 6.20 28.92
N LYS A 307 3.61 5.88 27.91
CA LYS A 307 5.02 5.48 28.02
C LYS A 307 5.97 6.48 27.38
N VAL A 308 5.55 7.11 26.27
CA VAL A 308 6.31 8.13 25.56
C VAL A 308 5.35 9.26 25.19
N ASP A 309 5.66 10.47 25.66
CA ASP A 309 4.94 11.69 25.30
C ASP A 309 5.34 12.11 23.88
N LEU A 310 4.45 11.83 22.92
CA LEU A 310 4.65 12.17 21.51
C LEU A 310 3.33 12.71 20.92
N PRO A 311 2.94 13.96 21.21
CA PRO A 311 1.59 14.46 20.94
C PRO A 311 1.25 14.53 19.44
N GLY A 312 2.27 14.52 18.55
CA GLY A 312 2.08 14.46 17.10
C GLY A 312 1.52 13.14 16.57
N VAL A 313 1.52 12.05 17.35
CA VAL A 313 1.02 10.74 16.89
C VAL A 313 -0.47 10.80 16.57
N GLY A 314 -0.79 10.65 15.28
CA GLY A 314 -2.15 10.70 14.75
C GLY A 314 -2.64 12.10 14.41
N LEU A 315 -1.76 13.10 14.45
CA LEU A 315 -2.01 14.46 13.97
C LEU A 315 -1.37 14.68 12.59
N ASN A 316 -1.57 15.87 12.03
CA ASN A 316 -1.08 16.27 10.71
C ASN A 316 -1.48 15.30 9.57
N PHE A 317 -2.72 14.79 9.62
CA PHE A 317 -3.29 14.00 8.54
C PHE A 317 -3.42 14.86 7.28
N GLN A 318 -2.85 14.37 6.18
CA GLN A 318 -2.86 15.01 4.86
C GLN A 318 -3.32 13.98 3.82
N ASP A 319 -3.99 14.46 2.76
CA ASP A 319 -4.51 13.64 1.66
C ASP A 319 -4.71 14.51 0.41
N HIS A 320 -4.87 13.88 -0.75
CA HIS A 320 -5.31 14.55 -1.97
C HIS A 320 -6.85 14.55 -2.06
N TYR A 321 -7.44 15.73 -2.27
CA TYR A 321 -8.89 15.87 -2.34
C TYR A 321 -9.40 15.60 -3.76
N LEU A 322 -9.97 14.42 -3.96
CA LEU A 322 -10.43 13.94 -5.25
C LEU A 322 -11.89 14.32 -5.54
N THR A 323 -12.14 14.71 -6.80
CA THR A 323 -13.49 14.87 -7.37
C THR A 323 -13.61 14.05 -8.65
N PHE A 324 -14.79 13.48 -8.90
CA PHE A 324 -15.12 12.80 -10.15
C PHE A 324 -16.17 13.61 -10.92
N SER A 325 -15.84 14.04 -12.13
CA SER A 325 -16.77 14.67 -13.07
C SER A 325 -17.07 13.68 -14.19
N VAL A 326 -18.32 13.27 -14.32
CA VAL A 326 -18.74 12.22 -15.28
C VAL A 326 -19.32 12.87 -16.53
N TYR A 327 -18.86 12.43 -17.70
CA TYR A 327 -19.32 12.89 -19.01
C TYR A 327 -19.89 11.74 -19.83
N ARG A 328 -20.85 12.05 -20.71
CA ARG A 328 -21.37 11.10 -21.69
C ARG A 328 -20.45 11.08 -22.91
N ALA A 329 -20.06 9.88 -23.34
CA ALA A 329 -19.39 9.67 -24.60
C ALA A 329 -20.40 9.26 -25.69
N LYS A 330 -20.00 9.29 -26.96
CA LYS A 330 -20.82 8.76 -28.05
C LYS A 330 -20.94 7.24 -27.92
N PRO A 331 -22.03 6.60 -28.39
CA PRO A 331 -22.27 5.16 -28.21
C PRO A 331 -21.13 4.24 -28.69
N GLU A 332 -20.40 4.66 -29.73
CA GLU A 332 -19.26 3.93 -30.30
C GLU A 332 -17.95 4.11 -29.52
N THR A 333 -17.93 4.98 -28.51
CA THR A 333 -16.73 5.21 -27.70
C THR A 333 -16.50 4.04 -26.76
N GLU A 334 -15.38 3.36 -26.95
CA GLU A 334 -14.96 2.27 -26.07
C GLU A 334 -14.81 2.76 -24.62
N SER A 335 -15.40 2.02 -23.70
CA SER A 335 -15.28 2.22 -22.25
C SER A 335 -15.29 0.87 -21.54
N PHE A 336 -14.97 0.85 -20.24
CA PHE A 336 -15.11 -0.36 -19.42
C PHE A 336 -16.45 -0.41 -18.67
N ASP A 337 -17.40 0.47 -19.00
CA ASP A 337 -18.66 0.62 -18.29
C ASP A 337 -19.45 -0.69 -18.20
N ASP A 338 -19.71 -1.33 -19.33
CA ASP A 338 -20.52 -2.56 -19.38
C ASP A 338 -19.80 -3.73 -18.69
N PHE A 339 -18.47 -3.80 -18.83
CA PHE A 339 -17.64 -4.76 -18.09
C PHE A 339 -17.75 -4.57 -16.58
N VAL A 340 -17.72 -3.33 -16.08
CA VAL A 340 -17.81 -3.05 -14.63
C VAL A 340 -19.24 -3.18 -14.10
N ARG A 341 -20.26 -2.94 -14.93
CA ARG A 341 -21.68 -3.19 -14.60
C ARG A 341 -22.00 -4.67 -14.47
N GLY A 342 -21.18 -5.55 -15.04
CA GLY A 342 -21.40 -6.99 -15.01
C GLY A 342 -22.23 -7.50 -16.18
N ASP A 343 -22.16 -6.84 -17.33
CA ASP A 343 -22.78 -7.34 -18.56
C ASP A 343 -22.11 -8.68 -18.96
N PRO A 344 -22.87 -9.79 -19.01
CA PRO A 344 -22.31 -11.11 -19.33
C PRO A 344 -21.68 -11.20 -20.72
N GLU A 345 -22.10 -10.40 -21.71
CA GLU A 345 -21.60 -10.50 -23.07
C GLU A 345 -20.15 -10.01 -23.18
N VAL A 346 -19.79 -8.97 -22.42
CA VAL A 346 -18.44 -8.38 -22.41
C VAL A 346 -17.53 -8.96 -21.31
N GLN A 347 -18.06 -9.78 -20.40
CA GLN A 347 -17.29 -10.48 -19.36
C GLN A 347 -16.89 -11.92 -19.72
N LYS A 348 -17.33 -12.43 -20.89
CA LYS A 348 -16.83 -13.69 -21.47
C LYS A 348 -15.34 -13.61 -21.70
#